data_AF-A0A1E4HUF7-F1
#
_entry.id   AF-A0A1E4HUF7-F1
#
_cell.length_a   1.000
_cell.length_b   1.000
_cell.length_c   1.000
_cell.angle_alpha   90.00
_cell.angle_beta   90.00
_cell.angle_gamma   90.00
#
_symmetry.space_group_name_H-M   'P 1'
#
loop_
_entity.id
_entity.type
_entity.pdbx_description
1 polymer ?
#
loop_
_entity_poly.entity_id
_entity_poly.type
_entity_poly.pdbx_seq_one_letter_code
_entity_poly.pdbx_strand_id
1 'polypeptide(L)'
;MPDRYTEKKALLPSSYVEFMETFNGWEGDLGEVLGYIALWDRESIHERWIDYEMAQNLNDRWFSFGSNGGGEMLCFDLASGGDRIFWIPFVGMSGEEAILRSHTFKTIADRIGEIHGS
;
A
#
# COMPACT_ATOMS: atom_id res chain seq x y z
N MET A 1 6.20 11.43 17.73
CA MET A 1 6.07 9.96 17.62
C MET A 1 6.62 9.55 16.26
N PRO A 2 7.16 8.32 16.08
CA PRO A 2 7.55 7.87 14.74
C PRO A 2 6.32 7.84 13.81
N ASP A 3 6.53 8.08 12.52
CA ASP A 3 5.49 7.88 11.51
C ASP A 3 5.08 6.40 11.42
N ARG A 4 3.90 6.13 10.86
CA ARG A 4 3.33 4.77 10.81
C ARG A 4 4.21 3.80 10.02
N TYR A 5 4.85 4.27 8.94
CA TYR A 5 5.79 3.45 8.17
C TYR A 5 6.95 2.99 9.06
N THR A 6 7.56 3.89 9.81
CA THR A 6 8.67 3.60 10.74
C THR A 6 8.25 2.63 11.83
N GLU A 7 7.05 2.82 12.39
CA GLU A 7 6.50 1.94 13.43
C GLU A 7 6.32 0.51 12.93
N LYS A 8 5.79 0.33 11.72
CA LYS A 8 5.46 -1.00 11.16
C LYS A 8 6.57 -1.59 10.28
N LYS A 9 7.66 -0.86 9.99
CA LYS A 9 8.71 -1.23 9.03
C LYS A 9 9.21 -2.68 9.14
N ALA A 10 9.39 -3.19 10.36
CA ALA A 10 9.87 -4.56 10.59
C ALA A 10 8.89 -5.66 10.17
N LEU A 11 7.61 -5.32 9.96
CA LEU A 11 6.55 -6.22 9.52
C LEU A 11 6.23 -6.07 8.03
N LEU A 12 6.81 -5.08 7.36
CA LEU A 12 6.55 -4.81 5.95
C LEU A 12 7.39 -5.70 5.05
N PRO A 13 6.91 -6.03 3.84
CA PRO A 13 7.71 -6.77 2.88
C PRO A 13 8.99 -6.03 2.51
N SER A 14 10.10 -6.76 2.38
CA SER A 14 11.40 -6.15 2.07
C SER A 14 11.39 -5.43 0.72
N SER A 15 10.68 -5.98 -0.27
CA SER A 15 10.47 -5.37 -1.60
C SER A 15 9.81 -3.99 -1.51
N TYR A 16 8.82 -3.83 -0.62
CA TYR A 16 8.17 -2.55 -0.37
C TYR A 16 9.08 -1.58 0.38
N VAL A 17 9.80 -2.05 1.39
CA VAL A 17 10.76 -1.23 2.14
C VAL A 17 11.85 -0.69 1.20
N GLU A 18 12.47 -1.54 0.38
CA GLU A 18 13.49 -1.14 -0.60
C GLU A 18 12.97 -0.07 -1.57
N PHE A 19 11.74 -0.24 -2.06
CA PHE A 19 11.07 0.74 -2.91
C PHE A 19 10.87 2.08 -2.18
N MET A 20 10.36 2.06 -0.96
CA MET A 20 10.09 3.28 -0.19
C MET A 20 11.36 4.04 0.18
N GLU A 21 12.46 3.35 0.49
CA GLU A 21 13.75 4.01 0.75
C GLU A 21 14.37 4.62 -0.52
N THR A 22 13.95 4.17 -1.71
CA THR A 22 14.48 4.65 -2.99
C THR A 22 13.63 5.77 -3.59
N PHE A 23 12.32 5.58 -3.66
CA PHE A 23 11.39 6.46 -4.36
C PHE A 23 10.51 7.30 -3.41
N ASN A 24 10.23 6.78 -2.21
CA ASN A 24 9.34 7.38 -1.22
C ASN A 24 8.00 7.85 -1.82
N GLY A 25 7.32 6.94 -2.52
CA GLY A 25 6.06 7.22 -3.22
C GLY A 25 6.21 7.22 -4.74
N TRP A 26 5.10 7.02 -5.44
CA TRP A 26 5.01 7.00 -6.90
C TRP A 26 3.55 7.01 -7.32
N GLU A 27 3.24 7.59 -8.47
CA GLU A 27 1.89 7.61 -9.00
C GLU A 27 1.88 7.45 -10.52
N GLY A 28 0.95 6.65 -11.05
CA GLY A 28 0.79 6.44 -12.47
C GLY A 28 -0.03 5.21 -12.84
N ASP A 29 -0.17 4.99 -14.15
CA ASP A 29 -0.89 3.85 -14.72
C ASP A 29 0.08 2.68 -14.98
N LEU A 30 -0.25 1.50 -14.48
CA LEU A 30 0.51 0.25 -14.62
C LEU A 30 -0.16 -0.76 -15.57
N GLY A 31 -1.04 -0.28 -16.45
CA GLY A 31 -1.73 -1.04 -17.49
C GLY A 31 -2.99 -1.75 -17.00
N GLU A 32 -3.59 -2.57 -17.87
CA GLU A 32 -4.94 -3.13 -17.66
C GLU A 32 -5.09 -4.00 -16.40
N VAL A 33 -4.01 -4.65 -15.95
CA VAL A 33 -4.06 -5.61 -14.83
C VAL A 33 -3.99 -4.91 -13.47
N LEU A 34 -3.06 -3.98 -13.32
CA LEU A 34 -2.84 -3.25 -12.06
C LEU A 34 -3.61 -1.94 -12.01
N GLY A 35 -3.94 -1.37 -13.17
CA GLY A 35 -4.59 -0.09 -13.32
C GLY A 35 -3.72 1.06 -12.83
N TYR A 36 -4.40 2.15 -12.48
CA TYR A 36 -3.78 3.28 -11.82
C TYR A 36 -3.40 2.94 -10.38
N ILE A 37 -2.21 3.35 -9.96
CA ILE A 37 -1.74 3.21 -8.58
C ILE A 37 -1.11 4.52 -8.13
N ALA A 38 -1.50 4.97 -6.94
CA ALA A 38 -0.87 6.03 -6.18
C ALA A 38 -0.27 5.42 -4.91
N LEU A 39 1.04 5.15 -4.92
CA LEU A 39 1.83 4.75 -3.76
C LEU A 39 2.15 6.00 -2.93
N TRP A 40 1.69 6.01 -1.69
CA TRP A 40 1.84 7.16 -0.80
C TRP A 40 3.27 7.25 -0.26
N ASP A 41 3.77 8.47 -0.11
CA ASP A 41 4.98 8.74 0.67
C ASP A 41 4.74 8.49 2.18
N ARG A 42 5.82 8.50 2.96
CA ARG A 42 5.75 8.22 4.41
C ARG A 42 4.86 9.19 5.18
N GLU A 43 4.84 10.46 4.78
CA GLU A 43 4.02 11.50 5.42
C GLU A 43 2.54 11.24 5.15
N SER A 44 2.20 11.05 3.88
CA SER A 44 0.86 10.71 3.38
C SER A 44 0.30 9.43 4.00
N ILE A 45 1.13 8.40 4.23
CA ILE A 45 0.72 7.18 4.94
C ILE A 45 0.27 7.50 6.36
N HIS A 46 1.02 8.34 7.06
CA HIS A 46 0.71 8.70 8.44
C HIS A 46 -0.51 9.62 8.53
N GLU A 47 -0.57 10.65 7.69
CA GLU A 47 -1.69 11.59 7.62
C GLU A 47 -2.99 10.86 7.30
N ARG A 48 -3.03 10.05 6.23
CA ARG A 48 -4.24 9.32 5.83
C ARG A 48 -4.70 8.31 6.87
N TRP A 49 -3.75 7.66 7.56
CA TRP A 49 -4.09 6.76 8.66
C TRP A 49 -4.88 7.46 9.77
N ILE A 50 -4.53 8.71 10.07
CA ILE A 50 -5.21 9.55 11.06
C ILE A 50 -6.51 10.11 10.48
N ASP A 51 -6.43 10.79 9.34
CA ASP A 51 -7.53 11.54 8.74
C ASP A 51 -8.71 10.65 8.36
N TYR A 52 -8.44 9.41 7.92
CA TYR A 52 -9.48 8.45 7.56
C TYR A 52 -9.87 7.54 8.73
N GLU A 53 -9.37 7.83 9.93
CA GLU A 53 -9.67 7.08 11.16
C GLU A 53 -9.43 5.57 11.01
N MET A 54 -8.43 5.19 10.19
CA MET A 54 -8.22 3.81 9.78
C MET A 54 -7.92 2.88 10.97
N ALA A 55 -7.35 3.42 12.05
CA ALA A 55 -7.16 2.68 13.30
C ALA A 55 -8.46 2.11 13.87
N GLN A 56 -9.58 2.82 13.71
CA GLN A 56 -10.88 2.41 14.23
C GLN A 56 -11.53 1.31 13.36
N ASN A 57 -11.31 1.37 12.04
CA ASN A 57 -12.01 0.50 11.08
C ASN A 57 -11.16 -0.70 10.63
N LEU A 58 -9.91 -0.47 10.25
CA LEU A 58 -9.00 -1.52 9.77
C LEU A 58 -8.24 -2.20 10.89
N ASN A 59 -8.08 -1.57 12.05
CA ASN A 59 -7.17 -2.01 13.11
C ASN A 59 -5.71 -2.17 12.64
N ASP A 60 -4.84 -2.55 13.57
CA ASP A 60 -3.39 -2.62 13.35
C ASP A 60 -2.91 -3.80 12.50
N ARG A 61 -3.82 -4.69 12.07
CA ARG A 61 -3.52 -5.79 11.15
C ARG A 61 -3.20 -5.29 9.74
N TRP A 62 -3.82 -4.20 9.29
CA TRP A 62 -3.65 -3.71 7.93
C TRP A 62 -2.70 -2.52 7.88
N PHE A 63 -1.82 -2.56 6.89
CA PHE A 63 -0.99 -1.42 6.52
C PHE A 63 -1.41 -0.91 5.16
N SER A 64 -2.16 0.20 5.16
CA SER A 64 -2.53 0.93 3.96
C SER A 64 -1.35 1.77 3.46
N PHE A 65 -1.02 1.64 2.18
CA PHE A 65 0.17 2.27 1.60
C PHE A 65 -0.06 2.98 0.26
N GLY A 66 -1.30 2.98 -0.23
CA GLY A 66 -1.61 3.59 -1.50
C GLY A 66 -3.10 3.54 -1.83
N SER A 67 -3.44 4.04 -3.01
CA SER A 67 -4.77 3.96 -3.61
C SER A 67 -4.67 3.50 -5.06
N ASN A 68 -5.74 2.92 -5.58
CA ASN A 68 -5.87 2.65 -7.02
C ASN A 68 -6.38 3.88 -7.81
N GLY A 69 -6.38 5.08 -7.20
CA GLY A 69 -6.94 6.31 -7.79
C GLY A 69 -8.47 6.35 -7.82
N GLY A 70 -9.12 5.31 -7.31
CA GLY A 70 -10.57 5.16 -7.24
C GLY A 70 -11.06 5.06 -5.80
N GLY A 71 -11.93 4.08 -5.55
CA GLY A 71 -12.62 3.90 -4.27
C GLY A 71 -11.88 3.00 -3.28
N GLU A 72 -10.67 2.54 -3.61
CA GLU A 72 -9.96 1.52 -2.85
C GLU A 72 -8.55 1.95 -2.43
N MET A 73 -8.15 1.47 -1.25
CA MET A 73 -6.80 1.55 -0.73
C MET A 73 -6.05 0.24 -0.96
N LEU A 74 -4.74 0.34 -1.15
CA LEU A 74 -3.83 -0.78 -1.21
C LEU A 74 -3.32 -1.09 0.19
N CYS A 75 -3.44 -2.35 0.61
CA CYS A 75 -3.08 -2.80 1.95
C CYS A 75 -2.23 -4.06 1.96
N PHE A 76 -1.31 -4.14 2.92
CA PHE A 76 -0.70 -5.40 3.37
C PHE A 76 -1.45 -5.96 4.58
N ASP A 77 -1.60 -7.29 4.63
CA ASP A 77 -2.04 -8.01 5.83
C ASP A 77 -0.82 -8.37 6.69
N LEU A 78 -0.52 -7.54 7.70
CA LEU A 78 0.62 -7.68 8.59
C LEU A 78 0.56 -8.96 9.44
N ALA A 79 -0.65 -9.47 9.72
CA ALA A 79 -0.79 -10.72 10.49
C ALA A 79 -0.33 -11.94 9.69
N SER A 80 -0.40 -11.88 8.35
CA SER A 80 0.06 -12.96 7.49
C SER A 80 1.56 -12.93 7.21
N GLY A 81 2.22 -11.78 7.43
CA GLY A 81 3.66 -11.57 7.18
C GLY A 81 4.07 -11.76 5.71
N GLY A 82 3.11 -11.70 4.77
CA GLY A 82 3.33 -11.95 3.36
C GLY A 82 3.39 -10.68 2.52
N ASP A 83 3.91 -10.83 1.30
CA ASP A 83 4.07 -9.75 0.32
C ASP A 83 2.80 -9.46 -0.51
N ARG A 84 1.67 -10.05 -0.08
CA ARG A 84 0.39 -9.98 -0.80
C ARG A 84 -0.24 -8.60 -0.63
N ILE A 85 -0.78 -8.09 -1.73
CA ILE A 85 -1.44 -6.80 -1.78
C ILE A 85 -2.94 -7.00 -1.93
N PHE A 86 -3.68 -6.34 -1.07
CA PHE A 86 -5.14 -6.33 -1.07
C PHE A 86 -5.65 -4.95 -1.43
N TRP A 87 -6.78 -4.90 -2.13
CA TRP A 87 -7.59 -3.69 -2.20
C TRP A 87 -8.69 -3.76 -1.16
N ILE A 88 -8.83 -2.69 -0.39
CA ILE A 88 -9.92 -2.51 0.58
C ILE A 88 -10.68 -1.24 0.20
N PRO A 89 -12.02 -1.26 0.10
CA PRO A 89 -12.79 -0.05 -0.16
C PRO A 89 -12.60 1.01 0.94
N PHE A 90 -12.53 2.29 0.57
CA PHE A 90 -12.59 3.40 1.54
C PHE A 90 -13.98 3.49 2.19
N VAL A 91 -15.02 3.16 1.43
CA VAL A 91 -16.39 3.06 1.94
C VAL A 91 -16.53 1.71 2.63
N GLY A 92 -16.98 1.69 3.90
CA GLY A 92 -17.03 0.46 4.70
C GLY A 92 -15.73 0.16 5.41
N MET A 93 -14.58 0.28 4.71
CA MET A 93 -13.23 0.20 5.29
C MET A 93 -13.05 -1.04 6.17
N SER A 94 -13.47 -2.20 5.66
CA SER A 94 -13.43 -3.46 6.39
C SER A 94 -12.43 -4.43 5.79
N GLY A 95 -11.63 -5.07 6.66
CA GLY A 95 -10.77 -6.18 6.25
C GLY A 95 -11.51 -7.40 5.68
N GLU A 96 -12.82 -7.52 5.93
CA GLU A 96 -13.68 -8.55 5.33
C GLU A 96 -13.93 -8.31 3.83
N GLU A 97 -13.82 -7.06 3.39
CA GLU A 97 -13.97 -6.65 1.98
C GLU A 97 -12.63 -6.67 1.23
N ALA A 98 -11.56 -7.20 1.85
CA ALA A 98 -10.24 -7.25 1.26
C ALA A 98 -10.19 -8.20 0.05
N ILE A 99 -9.86 -7.63 -1.12
CA ILE A 99 -9.71 -8.37 -2.38
C ILE A 99 -8.23 -8.52 -2.69
N LEU A 100 -7.74 -9.75 -2.78
CA LEU A 100 -6.37 -10.02 -3.21
C LEU A 100 -6.16 -9.55 -4.65
N ARG A 101 -5.13 -8.73 -4.89
CA ARG A 101 -4.83 -8.15 -6.20
C ARG A 101 -3.47 -8.52 -6.74
N SER A 102 -2.49 -8.66 -5.87
CA SER A 102 -1.17 -9.17 -6.24
C SER A 102 -0.63 -10.08 -5.15
N HIS A 103 0.15 -11.08 -5.54
CA HIS A 103 0.83 -11.97 -4.61
C HIS A 103 2.14 -11.40 -4.06
N THR A 104 2.67 -10.34 -4.68
CA THR A 104 3.93 -9.69 -4.29
C THR A 104 3.93 -8.22 -4.67
N PHE A 105 4.50 -7.36 -3.82
CA PHE A 105 4.77 -5.96 -4.18
C PHE A 105 5.80 -5.83 -5.30
N LYS A 106 6.68 -6.83 -5.47
CA LYS A 106 7.66 -6.82 -6.56
C LYS A 106 7.03 -6.66 -7.95
N THR A 107 5.83 -7.21 -8.17
CA THR A 107 5.12 -7.02 -9.45
C THR A 107 4.81 -5.55 -9.73
N ILE A 108 4.54 -4.73 -8.71
CA ILE A 108 4.35 -3.28 -8.87
C ILE A 108 5.71 -2.62 -9.13
N ALA A 109 6.73 -2.94 -8.32
CA ALA A 109 8.05 -2.34 -8.44
C ALA A 109 8.71 -2.60 -9.81
N ASP A 110 8.62 -3.83 -10.32
CA ASP A 110 9.16 -4.22 -11.62
C ASP A 110 8.47 -3.42 -12.74
N ARG A 111 7.15 -3.23 -12.67
CA ARG A 111 6.39 -2.43 -13.66
C ARG A 111 6.75 -0.95 -13.64
N ILE A 112 6.97 -0.38 -12.46
CA ILE A 112 7.46 1.00 -12.33
C ILE A 112 8.86 1.11 -12.95
N GLY A 113 9.72 0.12 -12.73
CA GLY A 113 11.06 0.06 -13.33
C GLY A 113 11.03 -0.06 -14.86
N GLU A 114 10.09 -0.81 -15.43
CA GLU A 114 9.89 -0.91 -16.89
C GLU A 114 9.50 0.43 -17.52
N ILE A 115 8.66 1.22 -16.85
CA ILE A 115 8.21 2.53 -17.34
C ILE A 115 9.32 3.57 -17.29
N HIS A 116 10.15 3.55 -16.24
CA HIS A 116 11.23 4.52 -16.05
C HIS A 116 12.58 4.09 -16.68
N GLY A 117 12.64 2.89 -17.24
CA GLY A 117 13.84 2.24 -17.78
C GLY A 117 14.05 2.38 -19.30
N SER A 118 13.60 3.48 -19.91
CA SER A 118 13.84 3.80 -21.34
C SER A 118 14.64 5.07 -21.53
#